data_AF-A0A645HZD2-F1
#
_entry.id   AF-A0A645HZD2-F1
#
_cell.length_a   1.000
_cell.length_b   1.000
_cell.length_c   1.000
_cell.angle_alpha   90.00
_cell.angle_beta   90.00
_cell.angle_gamma   90.00
#
_symmetry.space_group_name_H-M   'P 1'
#
loop_
_entity.id
_entity.type
_entity.pdbx_description
1 polymer ?
#
loop_
_entity_poly.entity_id
_entity_poly.type
_entity_poly.pdbx_seq_one_letter_code
_entity_poly.pdbx_strand_id
1 'polypeptide(L)'
;MIAQIENATYDQVKQTLGVDAETLSSSTVPDMSKVEAIRTYLPNAHIITYTYKPSVGITSSTSPDGITSNFIYDPFGRLQFVKDAGNDVINQYYYHHKH
;
A
#
# COMPACT_ATOMS: atom_id res chain seq x y z
N MET A 1 -0.51 -8.68 0.80
CA MET A 1 -0.01 -7.30 0.78
C MET A 1 1.22 -7.27 -0.12
N ILE A 2 1.47 -6.17 -0.82
CA ILE A 2 2.67 -5.98 -1.64
C ILE A 2 3.32 -4.67 -1.20
N ALA A 3 4.64 -4.68 -1.01
CA ALA A 3 5.43 -3.47 -0.79
C ALA A 3 6.42 -3.32 -1.95
N GLN A 4 6.43 -2.14 -2.56
CA GLN A 4 7.38 -1.73 -3.58
C GLN A 4 8.33 -0.72 -2.95
N ILE A 5 9.63 -0.99 -3.06
CA ILE A 5 10.68 -0.14 -2.49
C ILE A 5 11.61 0.26 -3.64
N GLU A 6 11.71 1.55 -3.89
CA GLU A 6 12.58 2.14 -4.90
C GLU A 6 13.63 3.03 -4.23
N ASN A 7 14.74 3.33 -4.94
CA ASN A 7 15.85 4.15 -4.45
C ASN A 7 16.55 3.65 -3.17
N ALA A 8 16.46 2.34 -2.89
CA ALA A 8 17.25 1.67 -1.84
C ALA A 8 17.92 0.42 -2.41
N THR A 9 19.09 0.07 -1.90
CA THR A 9 19.71 -1.22 -2.22
C THR A 9 19.09 -2.33 -1.37
N TYR A 10 19.11 -3.56 -1.89
CA TYR A 10 18.62 -4.72 -1.15
C TYR A 10 19.33 -4.88 0.22
N ASP A 11 20.65 -4.63 0.27
CA ASP A 11 21.41 -4.70 1.53
C ASP A 11 20.96 -3.66 2.56
N GLN A 12 20.68 -2.43 2.14
CA GLN A 12 20.15 -1.39 3.02
C GLN A 12 18.78 -1.77 3.59
N VAL A 13 17.91 -2.31 2.74
CA VAL A 13 16.57 -2.79 3.14
C VAL A 13 16.71 -3.93 4.14
N LYS A 14 17.55 -4.93 3.85
CA LYS A 14 17.80 -6.07 4.75
C LYS A 14 18.38 -5.65 6.09
N GLN A 15 19.35 -4.72 6.08
CA GLN A 15 19.94 -4.18 7.31
C GLN A 15 18.90 -3.46 8.17
N THR A 16 17.98 -2.73 7.54
CA THR A 16 16.92 -2.00 8.25
C THR A 16 15.82 -2.94 8.78
N LEU A 17 15.44 -3.96 8.01
CA LEU A 17 14.44 -4.96 8.42
C LEU A 17 14.94 -5.90 9.52
N GLY A 18 16.26 -6.08 9.62
CA GLY A 18 16.91 -7.06 10.49
C GLY A 18 16.64 -8.52 10.10
N VAL A 19 15.97 -8.74 8.96
CA VAL A 19 15.60 -10.03 8.37
C VAL A 19 15.61 -9.91 6.86
N ASP A 20 15.61 -11.05 6.16
CA ASP A 20 15.42 -11.07 4.70
C ASP A 20 14.04 -10.52 4.32
N ALA A 21 13.97 -9.72 3.26
CA ALA A 21 12.73 -9.11 2.77
C ALA A 21 11.67 -10.18 2.41
N GLU A 22 12.14 -11.34 1.94
CA GLU A 22 11.36 -12.51 1.60
C GLU A 22 10.59 -13.04 2.81
N THR A 23 11.20 -13.02 4.00
CA THR A 23 10.58 -13.45 5.25
C THR A 23 9.35 -12.58 5.55
N LEU A 24 9.47 -11.27 5.37
CA LEU A 24 8.35 -10.34 5.55
C LEU A 24 7.28 -10.55 4.49
N SER A 25 7.67 -10.75 3.22
CA SER A 25 6.75 -10.94 2.09
C SER A 25 5.93 -12.24 2.16
N SER A 26 6.52 -13.29 2.74
CA SER A 26 5.88 -14.60 2.91
C SER A 26 4.91 -14.67 4.09
N SER A 27 4.93 -13.68 4.98
CA SER A 27 4.05 -13.65 6.14
C SER A 27 2.61 -13.35 5.72
N THR A 28 1.66 -14.11 6.27
CA THR A 28 0.22 -13.87 6.11
C THR A 28 -0.19 -12.51 6.68
N VAL A 29 0.49 -12.06 7.73
CA VAL A 29 0.33 -10.73 8.33
C VAL A 29 1.74 -10.11 8.45
N PRO A 30 2.19 -9.37 7.43
CA PRO A 30 3.48 -8.71 7.48
C PRO A 30 3.48 -7.63 8.56
N ASP A 31 4.59 -7.53 9.30
CA ASP A 31 4.78 -6.52 10.33
C ASP A 31 5.06 -5.15 9.68
N MET A 32 4.03 -4.31 9.64
CA MET A 32 4.09 -2.97 9.05
C MET A 32 5.05 -2.04 9.78
N SER A 33 5.33 -2.27 11.08
CA SER A 33 6.27 -1.44 11.82
C SER A 33 7.68 -1.51 11.21
N LYS A 34 8.03 -2.67 10.64
CA LYS A 34 9.31 -2.84 9.93
C LYS A 34 9.33 -2.10 8.60
N VAL A 35 8.21 -2.06 7.88
CA VAL A 35 8.11 -1.29 6.63
C VAL A 35 8.19 0.21 6.91
N GLU A 36 7.57 0.68 8.00
CA GLU A 36 7.67 2.05 8.49
C GLU A 36 9.10 2.39 8.98
N ALA A 37 9.83 1.43 9.54
CA ALA A 37 11.23 1.62 9.89
C ALA A 37 12.08 1.94 8.64
N ILE A 38 11.83 1.29 7.50
CA ILE A 38 12.56 1.60 6.26
C ILE A 38 12.31 3.06 5.83
N ARG A 39 11.09 3.57 5.95
CA ARG A 39 10.78 4.99 5.65
C ARG A 39 11.58 5.95 6.53
N THR A 40 11.80 5.57 7.79
CA THR A 40 12.52 6.38 8.76
C THR A 40 14.04 6.34 8.54
N TYR A 41 14.60 5.16 8.31
CA TYR A 41 16.05 4.96 8.21
C TYR A 41 16.60 5.18 6.80
N LEU A 42 15.77 5.02 5.77
CA LEU A 42 16.10 5.28 4.38
C LEU A 42 15.16 6.37 3.83
N PRO A 43 15.34 7.64 4.19
CA PRO A 43 14.46 8.73 3.77
C PRO A 43 14.49 8.98 2.25
N ASN A 44 15.52 8.50 1.56
CA ASN A 44 15.62 8.55 0.10
C ASN A 44 14.88 7.38 -0.58
N ALA A 45 14.46 6.38 0.18
CA ALA A 45 13.73 5.23 -0.34
C ALA A 45 12.27 5.60 -0.58
N HIS A 46 11.77 5.35 -1.78
CA HIS A 46 10.36 5.50 -2.10
C HIS A 46 9.65 4.19 -1.84
N ILE A 47 8.89 4.14 -0.74
CA ILE A 47 8.20 2.92 -0.31
C ILE A 47 6.71 3.10 -0.56
N ILE A 48 6.16 2.29 -1.45
CA ILE A 48 4.73 2.24 -1.72
C ILE A 48 4.20 0.89 -1.25
N THR A 49 3.19 0.89 -0.38
CA THR A 49 2.55 -0.34 0.08
C THR A 49 1.15 -0.45 -0.48
N TYR A 50 0.71 -1.67 -0.73
CA TYR A 50 -0.60 -1.99 -1.27
C TYR A 50 -1.20 -3.18 -0.53
N THR A 51 -2.41 -3.01 -0.03
CA THR A 51 -3.22 -4.12 0.50
C THR A 51 -4.21 -4.55 -0.56
N TYR A 52 -4.35 -5.86 -0.72
CA TYR A 52 -5.26 -6.46 -1.70
C TYR A 52 -6.24 -7.37 -1.00
N LYS A 53 -7.49 -7.35 -1.46
CA LYS A 53 -8.51 -8.32 -1.11
C LYS A 53 -8.75 -9.25 -2.30
N PRO A 54 -8.64 -10.58 -2.13
CA PRO A 54 -8.93 -11.54 -3.18
C PRO A 54 -10.31 -11.28 -3.81
N SER A 55 -10.39 -11.39 -5.13
CA SER A 55 -11.62 -11.18 -5.93
C SER A 55 -12.20 -9.76 -5.90
N VAL A 56 -11.52 -8.77 -5.30
CA VAL A 56 -11.97 -7.37 -5.29
C VAL A 56 -10.91 -6.46 -5.92
N GLY A 57 -9.67 -6.52 -5.44
CA GLY A 57 -8.58 -5.64 -5.89
C GLY A 57 -7.83 -4.98 -4.75
N ILE A 58 -7.18 -3.85 -5.03
CA ILE A 58 -6.44 -3.03 -4.06
C ILE A 58 -7.43 -2.40 -3.09
N THR A 59 -7.31 -2.63 -1.79
CA THR A 59 -8.17 -2.00 -0.78
C THR A 59 -7.54 -0.78 -0.13
N SER A 60 -6.21 -0.73 -0.06
CA SER A 60 -5.49 0.43 0.42
C SER A 60 -4.11 0.55 -0.24
N SER A 61 -3.62 1.78 -0.34
CA SER A 61 -2.24 2.06 -0.71
C SER A 61 -1.65 3.14 0.19
N THR A 62 -0.39 3.00 0.59
CA THR A 62 0.32 4.05 1.30
C THR A 62 1.44 4.58 0.42
N SER A 63 1.41 5.88 0.11
CA SER A 63 2.41 6.57 -0.71
C SER A 63 3.76 6.69 0.04
N PRO A 64 4.85 7.06 -0.66
CA PRO A 64 6.16 7.27 -0.02
C PRO A 64 6.12 8.25 1.15
N ASP A 65 5.26 9.27 1.06
CA ASP A 65 5.13 10.34 2.05
C ASP A 65 4.35 9.95 3.32
N GLY A 66 3.97 8.67 3.49
CA GLY A 66 3.16 8.23 4.64
C GLY A 66 1.65 8.30 4.43
N ILE A 67 1.19 8.86 3.32
CA ILE A 67 -0.23 9.11 3.10
C ILE A 67 -0.91 7.83 2.67
N THR A 68 -1.90 7.38 3.44
CA THR A 68 -2.70 6.21 3.12
C THR A 68 -4.00 6.61 2.42
N SER A 69 -4.27 5.96 1.29
CA SER A 69 -5.53 6.04 0.57
C SER A 69 -6.26 4.70 0.61
N ASN A 70 -7.56 4.75 0.83
CA ASN A 70 -8.46 3.60 0.88
C ASN A 70 -9.33 3.58 -0.38
N PHE A 71 -9.44 2.41 -1.00
CA PHE A 71 -10.19 2.19 -2.22
C PHE A 71 -11.47 1.44 -1.90
N ILE A 72 -12.61 2.07 -2.13
CA ILE A 72 -13.94 1.52 -1.87
C ILE A 72 -14.57 1.18 -3.20
N TYR A 73 -15.03 -0.07 -3.31
CA TYR A 73 -15.68 -0.60 -4.50
C TYR A 73 -17.19 -0.65 -4.32
N ASP A 74 -17.91 -0.48 -5.42
CA ASP A 74 -19.35 -0.73 -5.48
C ASP A 74 -19.67 -2.25 -5.45
N PRO A 75 -20.94 -2.66 -5.31
CA PRO A 75 -21.31 -4.07 -5.29
C PRO A 75 -20.98 -4.85 -6.58
N PHE A 76 -20.66 -4.16 -7.67
CA PHE A 76 -20.23 -4.77 -8.94
C PHE A 76 -18.71 -4.91 -9.04
N GLY A 77 -17.97 -4.56 -7.98
CA GLY A 77 -16.51 -4.65 -7.95
C GLY A 77 -15.79 -3.52 -8.68
N ARG A 78 -16.46 -2.39 -8.95
CA ARG A 78 -15.86 -1.22 -9.60
C ARG A 78 -15.45 -0.18 -8.56
N LEU A 79 -14.33 0.50 -8.77
CA LEU A 79 -13.84 1.53 -7.84
C LEU A 79 -14.85 2.68 -7.77
N GLN A 80 -15.44 2.91 -6.60
CA GLN A 80 -16.45 3.94 -6.39
C GLN A 80 -15.85 5.18 -5.72
N PHE A 81 -15.00 4.99 -4.71
CA PHE A 81 -14.36 6.06 -3.96
C PHE A 81 -12.90 5.77 -3.69
N VAL A 82 -12.09 6.82 -3.71
CA VAL A 82 -10.78 6.86 -3.06
C VAL A 82 -10.89 7.83 -1.90
N LYS A 83 -10.61 7.35 -0.70
CA LYS A 83 -10.65 8.15 0.53
C LYS A 83 -9.28 8.25 1.16
N ASP A 84 -9.03 9.30 1.92
CA ASP A 84 -7.84 9.37 2.75
C ASP A 84 -7.99 8.56 4.05
N ALA A 85 -7.01 8.68 4.95
CA ALA A 85 -7.05 8.06 6.27
C ALA A 85 -8.11 8.67 7.21
N GLY A 86 -8.56 9.91 6.94
CA GLY A 86 -9.62 10.61 7.66
C GLY A 86 -11.04 10.22 7.22
N ASN A 87 -11.17 9.37 6.20
CA ASN A 87 -12.41 9.05 5.47
C ASN A 87 -12.96 10.17 4.60
N ASP A 88 -12.18 11.22 4.34
CA ASP A 88 -12.54 12.25 3.37
C ASP A 88 -12.38 11.71 1.95
N VAL A 89 -13.32 12.04 1.09
CA VAL A 89 -13.33 11.57 -0.31
C VAL A 89 -12.34 12.40 -1.12
N ILE A 90 -11.26 11.76 -1.56
CA ILE A 90 -10.27 12.34 -2.48
C ILE A 90 -10.79 12.28 -3.92
N ASN A 91 -11.32 11.12 -4.32
CA ASN A 91 -11.87 10.90 -5.65
C ASN A 91 -13.16 10.09 -5.58
N GLN A 92 -14.09 10.38 -6.48
CA GLN A 92 -15.33 9.63 -6.66
C GLN A 92 -15.55 9.34 -8.14
N TYR A 93 -15.95 8.10 -8.45
CA TYR A 93 -16.21 7.65 -9.80
C TYR A 93 -17.70 7.33 -10.00
N TYR A 94 -18.28 7.87 -11.06
CA TYR A 94 -19.66 7.60 -11.46
C TYR A 94 -19.67 6.87 -12.79
N TYR A 95 -20.31 5.70 -12.81
CA TYR A 95 -20.43 4.87 -14.01
C TYR A 95 -21.85 4.97 -14.56
N HIS A 96 -22.01 5.65 -15.70
CA HIS A 96 -23.27 5.67 -16.43
C HIS A 96 -23.28 4.53 -17.45
N HIS A 97 -24.25 3.63 -17.33
CA HIS A 97 -24.52 2.66 -18.39
C HIS A 97 -25.27 3.39 -19.51
N LYS A 98 -24.67 3.47 -20.71
CA LYS A 98 -25.46 3.77 -21.91
C LYS A 98 -26.24 2.51 -22.25
N HIS A 99 -27.55 2.62 -22.16
CA HIS A 99 -28.48 1.60 -22.61
C HIS A 99 -28.74 1.72 -24.11
#